data_AF-A0AAE3JUE1-F1
#
_entry.id   AF-A0AAE3JUE1-F1
#
_cell.length_a   1.000
_cell.length_b   1.000
_cell.length_c   1.000
_cell.angle_alpha   90.00
_cell.angle_beta   90.00
_cell.angle_gamma   90.00
#
_symmetry.space_group_name_H-M   'P 1'
#
loop_
_entity.id
_entity.type
_entity.pdbx_description
1 polymer ?
#
loop_
_entity_poly.entity_id
_entity_poly.type
_entity_poly.pdbx_seq_one_letter_code
_entity_poly.pdbx_strand_id
1 'polypeptide(L)' 'MISAPASSEANTTIGWVFPETTEEALEGVKNSDYYAALIIPETFTQEMLGFIDGEVDHPTIYYYENEK' A
#
# COMPACT_ATOMS: atom_id res chain seq x y z
N MET A 1 5.30 15.36 11.02
CA MET A 1 4.35 15.06 12.11
C MET A 1 2.99 15.61 11.70
N ILE A 2 2.03 14.77 11.33
CA ILE A 2 0.63 15.19 11.17
C ILE A 2 -0.21 14.11 11.86
N SER A 3 -0.84 14.49 12.96
CA SER A 3 -1.88 13.73 13.64
C SER A 3 -3.19 14.49 13.38
N ALA A 4 -4.22 13.81 12.90
CA ALA A 4 -5.55 14.39 12.74
C ALA A 4 -6.54 13.68 13.67
N PRO A 5 -7.39 14.42 14.41
CA PRO A 5 -8.27 13.84 15.41
C PRO A 5 -9.48 13.16 14.75
N ALA A 6 -9.92 12.06 15.35
CA ALA A 6 -11.14 11.37 14.96
C ALA A 6 -12.37 12.19 15.34
N SER A 7 -13.20 12.58 14.36
CA SER A 7 -14.61 12.89 14.62
C SER A 7 -15.47 12.96 13.36
N SER A 8 -16.64 12.32 13.48
CA SER A 8 -17.88 12.57 12.71
C SER A 8 -18.03 11.93 11.32
N GLU A 9 -18.81 10.85 11.31
CA GLU A 9 -19.89 10.51 10.37
C GLU A 9 -19.63 10.86 8.88
N ALA A 10 -19.34 9.82 8.08
CA ALA A 10 -19.12 9.85 6.63
C ALA A 10 -17.73 10.34 6.12
N ASN A 11 -16.66 10.19 6.91
CA ASN A 11 -15.30 10.24 6.37
C ASN A 11 -14.93 8.88 5.74
N THR A 12 -15.22 8.69 4.45
CA THR A 12 -14.78 7.51 3.65
C THR A 12 -13.29 7.56 3.28
N THR A 13 -12.51 8.41 3.95
CA THR A 13 -11.10 8.59 3.65
C THR A 13 -10.32 7.45 4.29
N ILE A 14 -9.84 6.54 3.43
CA ILE A 14 -8.91 5.49 3.83
C ILE A 14 -7.67 6.17 4.43
N GLY A 15 -7.36 5.86 5.69
CA GLY A 15 -6.17 6.36 6.38
C GLY A 15 -4.94 5.60 5.90
N TRP A 16 -4.25 6.14 4.90
CA TRP A 16 -3.02 5.55 4.37
C TRP A 16 -1.83 5.84 5.29
N VAL A 17 -1.09 4.79 5.63
CA VAL A 17 0.19 4.88 6.36
C VAL A 17 1.29 4.35 5.45
N PHE A 18 2.41 5.05 5.39
CA PHE A 18 3.58 4.69 4.59
C PHE A 18 4.68 4.20 5.54
N PRO A 19 4.76 2.90 5.83
CA PRO A 19 5.86 2.34 6.61
C PRO A 19 7.18 2.47 5.85
N GLU A 20 8.30 2.54 6.58
CA GLU A 20 9.63 2.69 5.99
C GLU A 20 10.08 1.41 5.28
N THR A 21 9.59 0.25 5.75
CA THR A 21 9.91 -1.06 5.18
C THR A 21 8.67 -1.89 4.84
N THR A 22 8.84 -2.79 3.87
CA THR A 22 7.84 -3.82 3.53
C THR A 22 7.50 -4.70 4.72
N GLU A 23 8.49 -5.03 5.55
CA GLU A 23 8.32 -5.88 6.74
C GLU A 23 7.37 -5.24 7.75
N GLU A 24 7.54 -3.94 8.04
CA GLU A 24 6.63 -3.20 8.92
C GLU A 24 5.19 -3.15 8.39
N ALA A 25 5.02 -3.01 7.07
CA ALA A 25 3.71 -3.05 6.44
C ALA A 25 3.01 -4.41 6.66
N LEU A 26 3.76 -5.49 6.47
CA LEU A 26 3.26 -6.87 6.64
C LEU A 26 2.97 -7.18 8.10
N GLU A 27 3.83 -6.76 9.03
CA GLU A 27 3.62 -6.94 10.46
C GLU A 27 2.36 -6.19 10.95
N GLY A 28 2.13 -4.97 10.47
CA GLY A 28 0.93 -4.22 10.82
C GLY A 28 -0.37 -4.85 10.30
N VAL A 29 -0.36 -5.48 9.12
CA VAL A 29 -1.52 -6.26 8.64
C VAL A 29 -1.73 -7.50 9.50
N LYS A 30 -0.65 -8.23 9.80
CA LYS A 30 -0.68 -9.45 10.62
C LYS A 30 -1.18 -9.19 12.04
N ASN A 31 -0.78 -8.07 12.64
CA ASN A 31 -1.19 -7.66 13.97
C ASN A 31 -2.58 -6.96 14.00
N SER A 32 -3.24 -6.86 12.84
CA SER A 32 -4.53 -6.17 12.66
C SER A 32 -4.49 -4.67 12.97
N ASP A 33 -3.30 -4.06 12.98
CA ASP A 33 -3.12 -2.60 13.05
C ASP A 33 -3.54 -1.92 11.73
N TYR A 34 -3.34 -2.62 10.60
CA TYR A 34 -3.78 -2.21 9.27
C TYR A 34 -4.74 -3.22 8.67
N TYR A 35 -5.72 -2.75 7.89
CA TYR A 35 -6.65 -3.59 7.16
C TYR A 35 -5.96 -4.35 6.02
N ALA A 36 -5.12 -3.65 5.26
CA ALA A 36 -4.33 -4.22 4.17
C ALA A 36 -3.03 -3.44 3.96
N ALA A 37 -2.05 -4.11 3.38
CA ALA A 37 -0.79 -3.56 2.90
C ALA A 37 -0.74 -3.67 1.38
N LEU A 38 -0.36 -2.56 0.76
CA LEU A 38 -0.07 -2.47 -0.67
C LEU A 38 1.42 -2.25 -0.81
N ILE A 39 2.11 -3.21 -1.43
CA ILE A 39 3.56 -3.19 -1.60
C ILE A 39 3.86 -2.91 -3.07
N ILE A 40 4.51 -1.78 -3.29
CA ILE A 40 4.99 -1.35 -4.60
C ILE A 40 6.48 -1.73 -4.67
N PRO A 41 6.88 -2.70 -5.51
CA PRO A 41 8.27 -3.09 -5.64
C PRO A 41 9.11 -1.95 -6.23
N GLU A 42 10.41 -1.93 -5.94
CA GLU A 42 11.33 -0.89 -6.45
C GLU A 42 11.38 -0.87 -7.99
N THR A 43 11.16 -2.03 -8.64
CA THR A 43 11.11 -2.17 -10.09
C THR A 43 9.83 -1.61 -10.72
N PHE A 44 8.79 -1.32 -9.94
CA PHE A 44 7.47 -0.92 -10.44
C PHE A 44 7.54 0.28 -11.39
N THR A 45 8.36 1.29 -11.08
CA THR A 45 8.48 2.47 -11.94
C THR A 45 9.15 2.12 -13.27
N GLN A 46 10.14 1.22 -13.26
CA GLN A 46 10.80 0.75 -14.47
C GLN A 46 9.84 -0.08 -15.33
N GLU A 47 9.10 -1.01 -14.73
CA GLU A 47 8.08 -1.82 -15.40
C GLU A 47 6.95 -0.95 -15.98
N MET A 48 6.51 0.08 -15.25
CA MET A 48 5.53 1.06 -15.74
C MET A 48 6.04 1.83 -16.96
N LEU A 49 7.31 2.25 -16.96
CA LEU A 49 7.90 2.96 -18.10
C LEU A 49 8.04 2.03 -19.32
N GLY A 50 8.49 0.79 -19.13
CA GLY A 50 8.55 -0.21 -20.20
C GLY A 50 7.17 -0.53 -20.78
N PHE A 51 6.16 -0.68 -19.93
CA PHE A 51 4.78 -0.91 -20.37
C PHE A 51 4.24 0.22 -21.24
N ILE A 52 4.54 1.49 -20.92
CA ILE A 52 4.15 2.65 -21.74
C ILE A 52 4.87 2.63 -23.10
N ASP A 53 6.12 2.17 -23.14
CA ASP A 53 6.92 2.05 -24.36
C ASP A 53 6.53 0.84 -25.23
N GLY A 54 5.64 -0.04 -24.73
CA GLY A 54 5.12 -1.20 -25.45
C GLY A 54 5.82 -2.52 -25.11
N GLU A 55 6.60 -2.56 -24.02
CA GLU A 55 7.14 -3.81 -23.49
C GLU A 55 6.05 -4.67 -22.83
N VAL A 56 6.28 -5.98 -22.82
CA VAL A 56 5.32 -6.99 -22.32
C VAL A 56 5.41 -7.15 -20.79
N ASP A 57 6.36 -6.46 -20.15
CA ASP A 57 6.56 -6.54 -18.72
C ASP A 57 5.47 -5.72 -18.00
N HIS A 58 4.63 -6.41 -17.23
CA HIS A 58 3.48 -5.79 -16.58
C HIS A 58 3.85 -5.38 -15.15
N PRO A 59 3.68 -4.10 -14.79
CA PRO A 59 4.02 -3.62 -13.46
C PRO A 59 3.15 -4.33 -12.41
N THR A 60 3.80 -4.90 -11.40
CA THR A 60 3.13 -5.70 -10.37
C THR A 60 3.01 -4.93 -9.06
N ILE A 61 1.85 -5.05 -8.40
CA ILE A 61 1.62 -4.58 -7.03
C ILE A 61 1.21 -5.78 -6.20
N TYR A 62 1.79 -5.93 -5.02
CA TYR A 62 1.39 -6.97 -4.08
C TYR A 62 0.37 -6.42 -3.08
N TYR A 63 -0.74 -7.13 -2.93
CA TYR A 63 -1.79 -6.81 -1.98
C TYR A 63 -1.84 -7.88 -0.90
N TYR A 64 -1.78 -7.46 0.35
CA TYR A 64 -1.89 -8.32 1.53
C TYR A 64 -2.99 -7.79 2.42
N GLU A 65 -4.07 -8.53 2.60
CA GLU A 65 -5.12 -8.20 3.56
C GLU A 65 -5.02 -9.10 4.78
N ASN A 66 -5.59 -8.64 5.90
CA ASN A 66 -5.88 -9.58 6.98
C ASN A 66 -7.18 -10.33 6.65
N GLU A 67 -7.12 -11.66 6.69
CA GLU A 67 -8.33 -12.49 6.65
C GLU A 67 -9.04 -12.34 7.99
N LYS A 68 -9.99 -11.40 8.08
CA LYS A 68 -10.86 -11.27 9.25
C LYS A 68 -12.22 -11.90 9.00
#